data_AF-A0A934TS20-F1
#
_entry.id   AF-A0A934TS20-F1
#
_cell.length_a   1.000
_cell.length_b   1.000
_cell.length_c   1.000
_cell.angle_alpha   90.00
_cell.angle_beta   90.00
_cell.angle_gamma   90.00
#
_symmetry.space_group_name_H-M   'P 1'
#
loop_
_entity.id
_entity.type
_entity.pdbx_description
1 polymer ?
#
loop_
_entity_poly.entity_id
_entity_poly.type
_entity_poly.pdbx_seq_one_letter_code
_entity_poly.pdbx_strand_id
1 'polypeptide(L)'
;MNKLAALLVIVAASWSAHAADSACMTAAKERKLAGTARNSFVKKCEADAKAKCEVAATEKKLSGAAKNSNVKKCVQETGPSSS
;
A
#
# COMPACT_ATOMS: atom_id res chain seq x y z
N MET A 1 39.75 0.18 31.90
CA MET A 1 39.30 -0.65 33.05
C MET A 1 37.83 -0.99 32.87
N ASN A 2 37.62 -2.13 32.21
CA ASN A 2 36.53 -3.10 32.29
C ASN A 2 35.25 -2.67 32.99
N LYS A 3 34.13 -2.64 32.25
CA LYS A 3 32.88 -3.34 32.62
C LYS A 3 32.22 -3.90 31.35
N LEU A 4 32.65 -5.10 30.97
CA LEU A 4 31.77 -6.03 30.27
C LEU A 4 30.63 -6.39 31.23
N ALA A 5 29.42 -6.52 30.68
CA ALA A 5 28.24 -7.26 31.17
C ALA A 5 26.99 -6.39 31.27
N ALA A 6 26.24 -6.34 30.18
CA ALA A 6 24.80 -6.55 30.24
C ALA A 6 24.31 -6.94 28.85
N LEU A 7 24.15 -8.25 28.68
CA LEU A 7 23.27 -8.87 27.71
C LEU A 7 21.93 -8.10 27.65
N LEU A 8 21.72 -7.34 26.59
CA LEU A 8 20.38 -6.89 26.21
C LEU A 8 19.99 -7.64 24.94
N VAL A 9 19.31 -8.75 25.18
CA VAL A 9 18.38 -9.40 24.28
C VAL A 9 17.61 -8.33 23.50
N ILE A 10 17.78 -8.29 22.19
CA ILE A 10 16.67 -8.03 21.28
C ILE A 10 16.86 -9.00 20.10
N VAL A 11 16.09 -10.08 20.18
CA VAL A 11 15.75 -10.98 19.09
C VAL A 11 15.61 -10.20 17.79
N ALA A 12 16.31 -10.65 16.75
CA ALA A 12 16.11 -10.20 15.39
C ALA A 12 14.61 -10.26 15.07
N ALA A 13 14.00 -9.08 15.07
CA ALA A 13 12.67 -8.90 14.58
C ALA A 13 12.65 -9.25 13.08
N SER A 14 11.59 -9.95 12.69
CA SER A 14 10.93 -9.72 11.41
C SER A 14 11.60 -10.32 10.16
N TRP A 15 11.33 -11.61 9.92
CA TRP A 15 10.96 -12.02 8.57
C TRP A 15 9.70 -12.90 8.60
N SER A 16 8.58 -12.30 9.03
CA SER A 16 7.34 -12.65 8.36
C SER A 16 7.45 -12.06 6.96
N ALA A 17 7.65 -12.91 5.97
CA ALA A 17 7.43 -12.57 4.58
C ALA A 17 5.96 -12.18 4.42
N HIS A 18 5.64 -10.91 4.72
CA HIS A 18 4.41 -10.30 4.27
C HIS A 18 4.60 -10.17 2.77
N ALA A 19 4.10 -11.15 2.01
CA ALA A 19 3.84 -10.96 0.60
C ALA A 19 3.22 -9.56 0.46
N ALA A 20 3.84 -8.68 -0.32
CA ALA A 20 3.37 -7.32 -0.51
C ALA A 20 2.00 -7.37 -1.19
N ASP A 21 0.99 -7.60 -0.37
CA ASP A 21 -0.41 -7.65 -0.76
C ASP A 21 -0.76 -6.21 -1.13
N SER A 22 -1.28 -6.01 -2.34
CA SER A 22 -1.70 -4.67 -2.73
C SER A 22 -2.74 -4.16 -1.74
N ALA A 23 -2.82 -2.84 -1.54
CA ALA A 23 -3.78 -2.23 -0.61
C ALA A 23 -5.22 -2.73 -0.84
N CYS A 24 -5.56 -2.98 -2.10
CA CYS A 24 -6.82 -3.57 -2.51
C CYS A 24 -6.99 -5.04 -2.09
N MET A 25 -5.92 -5.84 -2.09
CA MET A 25 -5.96 -7.19 -1.53
C MET A 25 -6.07 -7.18 0.00
N THR A 26 -5.40 -6.26 0.69
CA THR A 26 -5.53 -6.09 2.15
C THR A 26 -6.96 -5.70 2.52
N ALA A 27 -7.51 -4.68 1.86
CA ALA A 27 -8.89 -4.26 2.05
C ALA A 27 -9.89 -5.39 1.76
N ALA A 28 -9.63 -6.21 0.73
CA ALA A 28 -10.47 -7.38 0.44
C ALA A 28 -10.42 -8.43 1.56
N LYS A 29 -9.24 -8.69 2.12
CA LYS A 29 -9.04 -9.63 3.24
C LYS A 29 -9.70 -9.13 4.53
N GLU A 30 -9.60 -7.84 4.84
CA GLU A 30 -10.28 -7.24 6.00
C GLU A 30 -11.80 -7.34 5.88
N ARG A 31 -12.33 -7.20 4.67
CA ARG A 31 -13.74 -7.44 4.36
C ARG A 31 -14.13 -8.92 4.35
N LYS A 32 -13.20 -9.83 4.67
CA LYS A 32 -13.35 -11.29 4.62
C LYS A 32 -13.85 -11.80 3.27
N LEU A 33 -13.53 -11.10 2.19
CA LEU A 33 -13.90 -11.50 0.84
C LEU A 33 -13.00 -12.66 0.40
N ALA A 34 -13.61 -13.77 0.03
CA ALA A 34 -12.93 -14.97 -0.45
C ALA A 34 -13.33 -15.29 -1.90
N GLY A 35 -12.52 -16.10 -2.58
CA GLY A 35 -12.82 -16.61 -3.94
C GLY A 35 -13.02 -15.51 -4.98
N THR A 36 -14.03 -15.67 -5.83
CA THR A 36 -14.40 -14.74 -6.91
C THR A 36 -14.82 -13.35 -6.41
N ALA A 37 -15.41 -13.26 -5.21
CA ALA A 37 -15.77 -11.99 -4.59
C ALA A 37 -14.52 -11.15 -4.26
N ARG A 38 -13.46 -11.80 -3.75
CA ARG A 38 -12.16 -11.15 -3.52
C ARG A 38 -11.61 -10.59 -4.82
N ASN A 39 -11.58 -11.38 -5.89
CA ASN A 39 -11.01 -10.95 -7.17
C ASN A 39 -11.80 -9.78 -7.79
N SER A 40 -13.13 -9.83 -7.71
CA SER A 40 -13.99 -8.75 -8.20
C SER A 40 -13.80 -7.46 -7.39
N PHE A 41 -13.67 -7.57 -6.07
CA PHE A 41 -13.40 -6.43 -5.21
C PHE A 41 -12.03 -5.83 -5.46
N VAL A 42 -10.99 -6.66 -5.57
CA VAL A 42 -9.62 -6.18 -5.85
C VAL A 42 -9.60 -5.41 -7.18
N LYS A 43 -10.16 -5.99 -8.25
CA LYS A 43 -10.28 -5.31 -9.55
C LYS A 43 -11.06 -3.99 -9.45
N LYS A 44 -12.16 -3.96 -8.69
CA LYS A 44 -12.96 -2.74 -8.47
C LYS A 44 -12.17 -1.70 -7.69
N CYS A 45 -11.43 -2.11 -6.66
CA CYS A 45 -10.60 -1.25 -5.83
C CYS A 45 -9.44 -0.64 -6.62
N GLU A 46 -8.75 -1.43 -7.46
CA GLU A 46 -7.67 -0.91 -8.30
C GLU A 46 -8.18 0.13 -9.31
N ALA A 47 -9.35 -0.12 -9.90
CA ALA A 47 -10.00 0.83 -10.79
C ALA A 47 -10.44 2.11 -10.05
N ASP A 48 -11.00 1.99 -8.84
CA ASP A 48 -11.38 3.14 -8.01
C ASP A 48 -10.16 3.94 -7.56
N ALA A 49 -9.09 3.29 -7.11
CA ALA A 49 -7.84 3.94 -6.72
C ALA A 49 -7.26 4.76 -7.89
N LYS A 50 -7.23 4.18 -9.09
CA LYS A 50 -6.84 4.91 -10.31
C LYS A 50 -7.74 6.11 -10.57
N ALA A 51 -9.06 5.94 -10.49
CA ALA A 51 -10.01 7.02 -10.71
C ALA A 51 -9.86 8.15 -9.67
N LYS A 52 -9.72 7.82 -8.38
CA LYS A 52 -9.48 8.76 -7.28
C LYS A 52 -8.20 9.56 -7.52
N CYS A 53 -7.12 8.87 -7.90
CA CYS A 53 -5.86 9.50 -8.24
C CYS A 53 -5.96 10.39 -9.49
N GLU A 54 -6.74 10.01 -10.50
CA GLU A 54 -6.98 10.85 -11.68
C GLU A 54 -7.77 12.12 -11.35
N VAL A 55 -8.76 12.02 -10.47
CA VAL A 55 -9.52 13.17 -9.97
C VAL A 55 -8.60 14.08 -9.16
N ALA A 56 -7.86 13.54 -8.18
CA ALA A 56 -6.93 14.30 -7.36
C ALA A 56 -5.84 15.02 -8.21
N ALA A 57 -5.33 14.35 -9.25
CA ALA A 57 -4.39 14.96 -10.18
C ALA A 57 -5.05 16.10 -11.00
N THR A 58 -6.31 15.92 -11.39
CA THR A 58 -7.08 16.94 -12.12
C THR A 58 -7.43 18.12 -11.22
N GLU A 59 -7.75 17.91 -9.94
CA GLU A 59 -7.96 18.98 -8.95
C GLU A 59 -6.69 19.78 -8.68
N LYS A 60 -5.53 19.12 -8.65
CA LYS A 60 -4.22 19.76 -8.66
C LYS A 60 -3.88 20.44 -9.99
N LYS A 61 -4.80 20.45 -10.96
CA LYS A 61 -4.62 20.98 -12.33
C LYS A 61 -3.42 20.38 -13.06
N LEU A 62 -3.01 19.17 -12.69
CA LEU A 62 -1.94 18.45 -13.37
C LEU A 62 -2.47 17.97 -14.71
N SER A 63 -1.75 18.32 -15.78
CA SER A 63 -2.09 17.99 -17.16
C SER A 63 -0.93 17.26 -17.84
N GLY A 64 -1.24 16.50 -18.89
CA GLY A 64 -0.24 15.79 -19.69
C GLY A 64 0.61 14.80 -18.88
N ALA A 65 1.93 14.80 -19.10
CA ALA A 65 2.85 13.87 -18.45
C ALA A 65 2.86 13.98 -16.92
N ALA A 66 2.65 15.20 -16.37
CA ALA A 66 2.59 15.42 -14.94
C ALA A 66 1.39 14.72 -14.28
N LYS A 67 0.23 14.72 -14.98
CA LYS A 67 -0.95 13.96 -14.55
C LYS A 67 -0.63 12.47 -14.47
N ASN A 68 -0.06 11.91 -15.53
CA ASN A 68 0.21 10.47 -15.62
C ASN A 68 1.21 10.01 -14.56
N SER A 69 2.29 10.75 -14.33
CA SER A 69 3.27 10.45 -13.29
C SER A 69 2.67 10.57 -11.88
N ASN A 70 1.84 11.59 -11.62
CA ASN A 70 1.18 11.75 -10.33
C ASN A 70 0.15 10.65 -10.06
N VAL A 71 -0.65 10.27 -11.06
CA VAL A 71 -1.59 9.15 -10.94
C VAL A 71 -0.83 7.85 -10.65
N LYS A 72 0.25 7.58 -11.37
CA LYS A 72 1.07 6.38 -11.17
C LYS A 72 1.70 6.33 -9.78
N LYS A 73 2.21 7.47 -9.29
CA LYS A 73 2.74 7.64 -7.93
C LYS A 73 1.64 7.48 -6.88
N CYS A 74 0.49 8.13 -7.08
CA CYS A 74 -0.67 8.08 -6.19
C CYS A 74 -1.22 6.66 -6.04
N VAL A 75 -1.37 5.91 -7.14
CA VAL A 75 -1.80 4.50 -7.07
C VAL A 75 -0.78 3.65 -6.31
N GLN A 76 0.52 3.91 -6.46
CA GLN A 76 1.55 3.27 -5.62
C GLN A 76 1.49 3.69 -4.15
N GLU A 77 1.18 4.95 -3.85
CA GLU A 77 1.14 5.50 -2.48
C GLU A 77 -0.19 5.30 -1.76
N THR A 78 -1.27 4.91 -2.44
CA THR A 78 -2.54 4.51 -1.80
C THR A 78 -2.42 3.23 -0.93
N GLY A 79 -1.21 2.72 -0.71
CA GLY A 79 -0.88 1.75 0.33
C GLY A 79 -0.64 2.38 1.71
N PRO A 80 -0.57 1.58 2.79
CA PRO A 80 -0.50 2.07 4.18
C PRO A 80 0.87 2.67 4.57
N SER A 81 1.68 3.10 3.60
CA SER A 81 2.98 3.73 3.87
C SER A 81 2.92 5.24 3.64
N SER A 82 1.92 5.88 4.21
CA SER A 82 1.86 7.33 4.40
C SER A 82 1.03 7.64 5.63
N SER A 83 1.50 7.15 6.78
CA SER A 83 1.36 7.75 8.11
C SER A 83 2.45 7.19 9.01
#